data_AF-A0A944HG33-F1
#
_entry.id   AF-A0A944HG33-F1
#
_cell.length_a   1.000
_cell.length_b   1.000
_cell.length_c   1.000
_cell.angle_alpha   90.00
_cell.angle_beta   90.00
_cell.angle_gamma   90.00
#
_symmetry.space_group_name_H-M   'P 1'
#
loop_
_entity.id
_entity.type
_entity.pdbx_description
1 polymer ?
#
loop_
_entity_poly.entity_id
_entity_poly.type
_entity_poly.pdbx_seq_one_letter_code
_entity_poly.pdbx_strand_id
1 'polypeptide(L)'
;MPHLKYPTPDFDIKLHGARLQRARRLLDDPAALRLSSEYNQQHFWRKYGTSQSAGCRYEREGHQVPKPVRMLLLLETLGHVPEAQLIEIALLAERVDEIPGRGGIVLEAWDNRFFS
;
A
#
# COMPACT_ATOMS: atom_id res chain seq x y z
N MET A 1 -28.67 -16.79 18.99
CA MET A 1 -27.47 -16.13 18.46
C MET A 1 -27.74 -14.64 18.43
N PRO A 2 -27.10 -13.81 19.29
CA PRO A 2 -27.31 -12.36 19.25
C PRO A 2 -26.72 -11.80 17.96
N HIS A 3 -27.53 -11.08 17.19
CA HIS A 3 -27.11 -10.42 15.96
C HIS A 3 -26.15 -9.28 16.32
N LEU A 4 -24.85 -9.45 16.03
CA LEU A 4 -23.88 -8.37 16.14
C LEU A 4 -24.28 -7.28 15.13
N LYS A 5 -24.85 -6.16 15.61
CA LYS A 5 -25.08 -4.97 14.80
C LYS A 5 -23.76 -4.25 14.63
N TYR A 6 -22.99 -4.60 13.60
CA TYR A 6 -21.88 -3.75 13.19
C TYR A 6 -22.47 -2.40 12.72
N PRO A 7 -21.99 -1.25 13.23
CA PRO A 7 -22.41 0.03 12.69
C PRO A 7 -22.04 0.10 11.21
N THR A 8 -23.01 0.44 10.35
CA THR A 8 -22.73 0.69 8.94
C THR A 8 -21.82 1.92 8.85
N PRO A 9 -20.64 1.82 8.22
CA PRO A 9 -19.82 2.99 7.98
C PRO A 9 -20.57 3.98 7.09
N ASP A 10 -20.48 5.28 7.41
CA ASP A 10 -20.99 6.33 6.54
C ASP A 10 -20.06 6.46 5.32
N PHE A 11 -20.56 6.06 4.14
CA PHE A 11 -19.86 6.22 2.87
C PHE A 11 -20.23 7.53 2.15
N ASP A 12 -21.22 8.28 2.65
CA ASP A 12 -21.73 9.52 2.08
C ASP A 12 -21.01 10.76 2.65
N ILE A 13 -19.76 10.58 3.07
CA ILE A 13 -18.92 11.66 3.60
C ILE A 13 -18.71 12.71 2.51
N LYS A 14 -19.10 13.96 2.79
CA LYS A 14 -18.85 15.09 1.90
C LYS A 14 -17.36 15.34 1.72
N LEU A 15 -16.85 15.09 0.52
CA LEU A 15 -15.48 15.44 0.15
C LEU A 15 -15.38 16.93 -0.16
N HIS A 16 -14.47 17.61 0.53
CA HIS A 16 -14.18 19.01 0.23
C HIS A 16 -13.47 19.13 -1.13
N GLY A 17 -13.92 20.05 -1.99
CA GLY A 17 -13.43 20.18 -3.38
C GLY A 17 -11.91 20.35 -3.49
N ALA A 18 -11.29 21.12 -2.59
CA ALA A 18 -9.84 21.28 -2.57
C ALA A 18 -9.09 19.97 -2.26
N ARG A 19 -9.66 19.09 -1.41
CA ARG A 19 -9.08 17.76 -1.12
C ARG A 19 -9.18 16.86 -2.34
N LEU A 20 -10.31 16.88 -3.05
CA LEU A 20 -10.49 16.12 -4.29
C LEU A 20 -9.48 16.56 -5.35
N GLN A 21 -9.29 17.86 -5.54
CA GLN A 21 -8.33 18.39 -6.51
C GLN A 21 -6.88 18.09 -6.15
N ARG A 22 -6.53 18.12 -4.85
CA ARG A 22 -5.21 17.67 -4.39
C ARG A 22 -5.00 16.19 -4.69
N ALA A 23 -5.95 15.33 -4.32
CA ALA A 23 -5.89 13.89 -4.58
C ALA A 23 -5.78 13.58 -6.09
N ARG A 24 -6.50 14.33 -6.93
CA ARG A 24 -6.44 14.20 -8.38
C ARG A 24 -5.04 14.49 -8.93
N ARG A 25 -4.46 15.64 -8.57
CA ARG A 25 -3.09 16.01 -8.99
C ARG A 25 -2.04 14.99 -8.57
N LEU A 26 -2.14 14.44 -7.36
CA LEU A 26 -1.22 13.42 -6.87
C LEU A 26 -1.32 12.12 -7.68
N LEU A 27 -2.49 11.79 -8.20
CA LEU A 27 -2.74 10.54 -8.92
C LEU A 27 -2.59 10.64 -10.44
N ASP A 28 -2.63 11.85 -11.00
CA ASP A 28 -2.49 12.07 -12.44
C ASP A 28 -1.05 11.83 -12.93
N ASP A 29 -0.04 12.05 -12.07
CA ASP A 29 1.37 11.84 -12.41
C ASP A 29 2.16 11.19 -11.26
N PRO A 30 2.06 9.85 -11.10
CA PRO A 30 2.85 9.14 -10.10
C PRO A 30 4.37 9.15 -10.41
N ALA A 31 4.79 9.43 -11.65
CA ALA A 31 6.20 9.53 -11.99
C ALA A 31 6.82 10.79 -11.38
N ALA A 32 6.11 11.93 -11.43
CA ALA A 32 6.54 13.16 -10.75
C ALA A 32 6.65 12.98 -9.23
N LEU A 33 5.71 12.25 -8.62
CA LEU A 33 5.80 11.91 -7.20
C LEU A 33 7.05 11.09 -6.89
N ARG A 34 7.33 10.06 -7.68
CA ARG A 34 8.55 9.27 -7.50
C ARG A 34 9.80 10.13 -7.64
N LEU A 35 9.90 10.95 -8.68
CA LEU A 35 11.06 11.79 -8.93
C LEU A 35 11.30 12.77 -7.76
N SER A 36 10.24 13.27 -7.12
CA SER A 36 10.36 14.13 -5.93
C SER A 36 10.86 13.42 -4.67
N SER A 37 10.81 12.08 -4.64
CA SER A 37 11.23 11.25 -3.50
C SER A 37 12.64 10.67 -3.66
N GLU A 38 13.32 10.96 -4.76
CA GLU A 38 14.67 10.45 -5.09
C GLU A 38 14.80 8.91 -5.17
N TYR A 39 13.69 8.17 -5.12
CA TYR A 39 13.69 6.72 -5.29
C TYR A 39 13.74 6.28 -6.75
N ASN A 40 14.42 5.15 -6.99
CA ASN A 40 14.24 4.38 -8.20
C ASN A 40 12.82 3.76 -8.23
N GLN A 41 12.39 3.27 -9.40
CA GLN A 41 11.06 2.69 -9.57
C GLN A 41 10.77 1.55 -8.59
N GLN A 42 11.74 0.64 -8.39
CA GLN A 42 11.54 -0.50 -7.52
C GLN A 42 11.26 -0.09 -6.07
N HIS A 43 12.09 0.78 -5.49
CA HIS A 43 11.93 1.23 -4.10
C HIS A 43 10.64 2.02 -3.91
N PHE A 44 10.32 2.91 -4.85
CA PHE A 44 9.09 3.71 -4.78
C PHE A 44 7.83 2.84 -4.80
N TRP A 45 7.77 1.87 -5.70
CA TRP A 45 6.57 1.05 -5.91
C TRP A 45 6.42 -0.09 -4.89
N ARG A 46 7.54 -0.59 -4.34
CA ARG A 46 7.54 -1.67 -3.34
C ARG A 46 6.81 -1.29 -2.06
N LYS A 47 6.96 -0.06 -1.55
CA LYS A 47 6.26 0.41 -0.34
C LYS A 47 4.72 0.47 -0.48
N TYR A 48 4.20 0.39 -1.71
CA TYR A 48 2.76 0.26 -1.97
C TYR A 48 2.34 -1.17 -2.33
N GLY A 49 3.20 -2.17 -2.11
CA GLY A 49 2.93 -3.57 -2.42
C GLY A 49 2.94 -3.89 -3.92
N THR A 50 3.73 -3.15 -4.71
CA THR A 50 3.78 -3.34 -6.17
C THR A 50 5.19 -3.60 -6.67
N SER A 51 5.33 -4.39 -7.73
CA SER A 51 6.62 -4.72 -8.33
C SER A 51 7.14 -3.61 -9.25
N GLN A 52 8.45 -3.62 -9.55
CA GLN A 52 9.06 -2.66 -10.48
C GLN A 52 8.40 -2.70 -11.88
N SER A 53 8.06 -3.89 -12.39
CA SER A 53 7.42 -4.03 -13.70
C SER A 53 5.98 -3.50 -13.71
N ALA A 54 5.24 -3.65 -12.61
CA ALA A 54 3.93 -3.01 -12.45
C ALA A 54 4.05 -1.48 -12.35
N GLY A 55 5.01 -1.00 -11.57
CA GLY A 55 5.31 0.42 -11.44
C GLY A 55 5.66 1.11 -12.75
N CYS A 56 6.47 0.46 -13.59
CA CYS A 56 6.81 0.96 -14.92
C CYS A 56 5.56 1.16 -15.80
N ARG A 57 4.62 0.21 -15.76
CA ARG A 57 3.33 0.30 -16.47
C ARG A 57 2.49 1.47 -15.99
N TYR A 58 2.46 1.72 -14.68
CA TYR A 58 1.74 2.85 -14.10
C TYR A 58 2.33 4.20 -14.53
N GLU A 59 3.67 4.28 -14.65
CA GLU A 59 4.34 5.52 -15.03
C GLU A 59 4.32 5.80 -16.54
N ARG A 60 4.38 4.76 -17.39
CA ARG A 60 4.62 4.94 -18.84
C ARG A 60 3.43 4.66 -19.75
N GLU A 61 2.58 3.71 -19.36
CA GLU A 61 1.53 3.19 -20.24
C GLU A 61 0.16 3.79 -19.93
N GLY A 62 0.08 4.69 -18.93
CA GLY A 62 -1.18 5.31 -18.50
C GLY A 62 -2.18 4.30 -17.92
N HIS A 63 -1.72 3.11 -17.54
CA HIS A 63 -2.58 2.11 -16.91
C HIS A 63 -3.12 2.63 -15.59
N GLN A 64 -4.42 2.41 -15.37
CA GLN A 64 -5.08 2.85 -14.14
C GLN A 64 -4.47 2.12 -12.94
N VAL A 65 -3.77 2.88 -12.08
CA VAL A 65 -3.23 2.36 -10.82
C VAL A 65 -4.39 1.72 -10.03
N PRO A 66 -4.25 0.47 -9.54
CA PRO A 66 -5.31 -0.20 -8.81
C PRO A 66 -5.81 0.62 -7.61
N LYS A 67 -7.11 0.59 -7.33
CA LYS A 67 -7.72 1.37 -6.23
C LYS A 67 -6.99 1.18 -4.89
N PRO A 68 -6.60 -0.04 -4.45
CA PRO A 68 -5.85 -0.21 -3.20
C PRO A 68 -4.51 0.55 -3.19
N VAL A 69 -3.76 0.49 -4.29
CA VAL A 69 -2.46 1.17 -4.43
C VAL A 69 -2.66 2.70 -4.40
N ARG A 70 -3.69 3.21 -5.08
CA ARG A 70 -4.05 4.64 -5.02
C ARG A 70 -4.40 5.10 -3.61
N MET A 71 -5.07 4.25 -2.81
CA MET A 71 -5.39 4.55 -1.42
C MET A 71 -4.13 4.67 -0.57
N LEU A 72 -3.17 3.74 -0.70
CA LEU A 72 -1.90 3.79 0.03
C LEU A 72 -1.08 5.03 -0.33
N LEU A 73 -0.98 5.34 -1.63
CA LEU A 73 -0.32 6.55 -2.11
C LEU A 73 -0.96 7.82 -1.53
N LEU A 74 -2.30 7.91 -1.51
CA LEU A 74 -3.00 9.04 -0.91
C LEU A 74 -2.85 9.10 0.62
N LEU A 75 -2.78 7.97 1.30
CA LEU A 75 -2.55 7.94 2.75
C LEU A 75 -1.20 8.57 3.11
N GLU A 76 -0.15 8.25 2.35
CA GLU A 76 1.18 8.83 2.56
C GLU A 76 1.25 10.30 2.12
N THR A 77 0.88 10.59 0.88
CA THR A 77 1.05 11.94 0.28
C THR A 77 0.14 13.02 0.88
N LEU A 78 -0.92 12.61 1.58
CA LEU A 78 -1.76 13.50 2.39
C LEU A 78 -1.34 13.54 3.87
N GLY A 79 -0.31 12.80 4.26
CA GLY A 79 0.27 12.80 5.61
C GLY A 79 -0.51 12.03 6.66
N HIS A 80 -1.39 11.10 6.26
CA HIS A 80 -2.13 10.24 7.20
C HIS A 80 -1.28 9.08 7.71
N VAL A 81 -0.33 8.60 6.90
CA VAL A 81 0.57 7.49 7.24
C VAL A 81 2.00 7.91 6.89
N PRO A 82 2.96 7.84 7.82
CA PRO A 82 4.37 8.09 7.51
C PRO A 82 4.94 6.98 6.63
N GLU A 83 5.89 7.33 5.76
CA GLU A 83 6.53 6.39 4.84
C GLU A 83 7.06 5.13 5.53
N ALA A 84 7.70 5.29 6.70
CA ALA A 84 8.27 4.17 7.45
C ALA A 84 7.24 3.08 7.79
N GLN A 85 5.98 3.46 8.06
CA GLN A 85 4.91 2.50 8.32
C GLN A 85 4.46 1.76 7.06
N LEU A 86 4.46 2.41 5.89
CA LEU A 86 4.18 1.72 4.63
C LEU A 86 5.27 0.71 4.30
N ILE A 87 6.54 1.07 4.52
CA ILE A 87 7.67 0.16 4.33
C ILE A 87 7.55 -1.04 5.27
N GLU A 88 7.30 -0.80 6.57
CA GLU A 88 7.11 -1.86 7.55
C GLU A 88 6.00 -2.84 7.14
N ILE A 89 4.82 -2.33 6.78
CA ILE A 89 3.69 -3.17 6.36
C ILE A 89 3.98 -3.93 5.07
N ALA A 90 4.65 -3.32 4.10
CA ALA A 90 5.06 -4.01 2.87
C ALA A 90 6.00 -5.19 3.17
N LEU A 91 6.99 -5.00 4.03
CA LEU A 91 7.91 -6.06 4.46
C LEU A 91 7.20 -7.16 5.25
N LEU A 92 6.25 -6.80 6.13
CA LEU A 92 5.44 -7.78 6.85
C LEU A 92 4.58 -8.63 5.90
N ALA A 93 3.99 -8.01 4.88
CA ALA A 93 3.20 -8.73 3.88
C ALA A 93 4.06 -9.70 3.06
N GLU A 94 5.22 -9.24 2.56
CA GLU A 94 6.18 -10.10 1.85
C GLU A 94 6.63 -11.27 2.73
N ARG A 95 6.96 -11.01 3.99
CA ARG A 95 7.40 -12.06 4.92
C ARG A 95 6.28 -13.07 5.20
N VAL A 96 5.05 -12.61 5.31
CA VAL A 96 3.88 -13.47 5.50
C VAL A 96 3.67 -14.42 4.33
N ASP A 97 3.91 -13.97 3.10
CA ASP A 97 3.80 -14.80 1.90
C ASP A 97 4.92 -15.83 1.80
N GLU A 98 6.08 -15.54 2.40
CA GLU A 98 7.20 -16.48 2.53
C GLU A 98 6.99 -17.56 3.60
N ILE A 99 6.02 -17.42 4.51
CA ILE A 99 5.75 -18.43 5.55
C ILE A 99 5.21 -19.71 4.87
N PRO A 100 5.96 -20.82 4.89
CA PRO A 100 5.46 -22.09 4.37
C PRO A 100 4.27 -22.54 5.23
N GLY A 101 3.15 -22.91 4.61
CA GLY A 101 1.99 -23.48 5.33
C GLY A 101 0.70 -22.67 5.35
N ARG A 102 0.56 -21.59 4.55
CA ARG A 102 -0.77 -21.00 4.28
C ARG A 102 -1.66 -21.83 3.33
N GLY A 103 -1.50 -23.13 3.44
CA GLY A 103 -2.35 -24.21 2.94
C GLY A 103 -2.19 -25.43 3.83
N GLY A 104 -2.30 -25.29 5.16
CA GLY A 104 -2.31 -26.43 6.08
C GLY A 104 -1.68 -26.12 7.44
N ILE A 105 -2.46 -26.33 8.50
CA ILE A 105 -2.06 -26.28 9.90
C ILE A 105 -0.73 -27.03 10.11
N VAL A 106 0.34 -26.34 10.54
CA VAL A 106 1.26 -26.80 11.59
C VAL A 106 1.83 -25.56 12.30
N LEU A 107 1.26 -25.21 13.46
CA LEU A 107 2.01 -24.55 14.52
C LEU A 107 2.92 -25.63 15.08
N GLU A 108 4.23 -25.58 14.80
CA GLU A 108 5.34 -26.09 15.64
C GLU A 108 6.66 -25.82 14.88
N ALA A 109 7.66 -25.36 15.62
CA ALA A 109 9.06 -25.14 15.22
C ALA A 109 9.36 -23.95 14.28
N TRP A 110 9.46 -22.75 14.86
CA TRP A 110 10.47 -21.79 14.41
C TRP A 110 11.51 -21.63 15.53
N ASP A 111 12.63 -22.32 15.32
CA ASP A 111 13.79 -22.46 16.19
C ASP A 111 14.66 -21.18 16.17
N ASN A 112 15.09 -20.74 17.35
CA ASN A 112 15.81 -19.50 17.65
C ASN A 112 17.25 -19.48 17.06
N ARG A 113 17.43 -19.26 15.76
CA ARG A 113 18.77 -19.22 15.15
C ARG A 113 19.06 -18.07 14.19
N PHE A 114 18.52 -16.88 14.46
CA PHE A 114 18.89 -15.67 13.71
C PHE A 114 19.33 -14.47 14.58
N PHE A 115 19.71 -14.71 15.83
CA PHE A 115 20.49 -13.74 16.61
C PHE A 115 21.90 -14.29 16.86
N SER A 116 22.82 -13.91 15.97
CA SER A 116 24.26 -13.83 16.25
C SER A 116 24.89 -12.81 15.31
#